data_AF-A0A0Q9NAC9-F1
#
_entry.id   AF-A0A0Q9NAC9-F1
#
_cell.length_a   1.000
_cell.length_b   1.000
_cell.length_c   1.000
_cell.angle_alpha   90.00
_cell.angle_beta   90.00
_cell.angle_gamma   90.00
#
_symmetry.space_group_name_H-M   'P 1'
#
loop_
_entity.id
_entity.type
_entity.pdbx_description
1 polymer ?
#
loop_
_entity_poly.entity_id
_entity_poly.type
_entity_poly.pdbx_seq_one_letter_code
_entity_poly.pdbx_strand_id
1 'polypeptide(L)'
;MENARFKQVKKTLMDAAILKIAFDERSPDDDQRIQEFRSIAESVELAVCQLTSQEQTLINSRYFNNEAMDTTDPEVYRAMGISAASYYKIRLKAFEKLAEHLHLGVDQIDDT
;
A
#
# COMPACT_ATOMS: atom_id res chain seq x y z
N MET A 1 -19.43 5.75 1.66
CA MET A 1 -19.18 4.47 0.99
C MET A 1 -17.75 4.47 0.50
N GLU A 2 -16.94 3.52 0.96
CA GLU A 2 -15.54 3.38 0.51
C GLU A 2 -15.55 2.82 -0.93
N ASN A 3 -14.92 3.54 -1.87
CA ASN A 3 -14.92 3.20 -3.30
C ASN A 3 -14.25 1.83 -3.53
N ALA A 4 -14.74 1.01 -4.48
CA ALA A 4 -14.17 -0.30 -4.80
C ALA A 4 -12.67 -0.22 -5.10
N ARG A 5 -12.23 0.83 -5.80
CA ARG A 5 -10.82 1.13 -6.08
C ARG A 5 -10.00 1.32 -4.79
N PHE A 6 -10.57 2.01 -3.81
CA PHE A 6 -9.94 2.20 -2.49
C PHE A 6 -9.74 0.89 -1.74
N LYS A 7 -10.76 0.03 -1.75
CA LYS A 7 -10.69 -1.29 -1.12
C LYS A 7 -9.60 -2.15 -1.76
N GLN A 8 -9.46 -2.07 -3.07
CA GLN A 8 -8.47 -2.83 -3.81
C GLN A 8 -7.04 -2.35 -3.53
N VAL A 9 -6.79 -1.04 -3.55
CA VAL A 9 -5.48 -0.48 -3.14
C VAL A 9 -5.14 -0.88 -1.72
N LYS A 10 -6.08 -0.74 -0.78
CA LYS A 10 -5.88 -1.14 0.62
C LYS A 10 -5.48 -2.61 0.72
N LYS A 11 -6.21 -3.49 0.04
CA LYS A 11 -5.92 -4.92 0.04
C LYS A 11 -4.52 -5.19 -0.51
N THR A 12 -4.17 -4.63 -1.66
CA THR A 12 -2.84 -4.80 -2.27
C THR A 12 -1.71 -4.34 -1.35
N LEU A 13 -1.88 -3.21 -0.66
CA LEU A 13 -0.90 -2.72 0.33
C LEU A 13 -0.74 -3.68 1.51
N MET A 14 -1.86 -4.15 2.08
CA MET A 14 -1.83 -5.07 3.23
C MET A 14 -1.28 -6.44 2.84
N ASP A 15 -1.65 -6.98 1.68
CA ASP A 15 -1.12 -8.23 1.16
C ASP A 15 0.41 -8.11 0.98
N ALA A 16 0.89 -6.99 0.41
CA ALA A 16 2.32 -6.75 0.25
C ALA A 16 3.06 -6.59 1.60
N ALA A 17 2.44 -5.96 2.60
CA ALA A 17 2.99 -5.89 3.95
C ALA A 17 3.11 -7.26 4.62
N ILE A 18 2.07 -8.09 4.55
CA ILE A 18 2.07 -9.46 5.08
C ILE A 18 3.14 -10.30 4.39
N LEU A 19 3.26 -10.18 3.07
CA LEU A 19 4.30 -10.86 2.31
C LEU A 19 5.69 -10.44 2.81
N LYS A 20 5.94 -9.14 2.98
CA LYS A 20 7.22 -8.63 3.50
C LYS A 20 7.61 -9.28 4.83
N ILE A 21 6.67 -9.39 5.76
CA ILE A 21 6.87 -10.05 7.06
C ILE A 21 7.19 -11.54 6.88
N ALA A 22 6.38 -12.26 6.09
CA ALA A 22 6.53 -13.69 5.89
C ALA A 22 7.86 -14.08 5.20
N PHE A 23 8.48 -13.13 4.50
CA PHE A 23 9.74 -13.31 3.79
C PHE A 23 10.99 -13.08 4.65
N ASP A 24 10.93 -12.19 5.64
CA ASP A 24 12.04 -11.99 6.59
C ASP A 24 12.34 -13.27 7.40
N GLU A 25 11.42 -14.24 7.43
CA GLU A 25 11.53 -15.48 8.22
C GLU A 25 11.76 -16.77 7.40
N ARG A 26 11.91 -16.75 6.06
CA ARG A 26 11.97 -17.98 5.21
C ARG A 26 13.27 -18.21 4.42
N SER A 27 13.64 -19.49 4.28
CA SER A 27 14.75 -19.98 3.44
C SER A 27 14.46 -19.78 1.94
N PRO A 28 15.46 -19.41 1.11
CA PRO A 28 15.30 -19.02 -0.29
C PRO A 28 14.83 -20.11 -1.30
N ASP A 29 14.50 -21.32 -0.86
CA ASP A 29 14.32 -22.49 -1.75
C ASP A 29 12.91 -22.69 -2.37
N ASP A 30 11.94 -21.77 -2.16
CA ASP A 30 10.59 -21.84 -2.79
C ASP A 30 10.51 -20.99 -4.09
N ASP A 31 11.38 -21.26 -5.06
CA ASP A 31 11.73 -20.33 -6.15
C ASP A 31 10.58 -19.65 -6.94
N GLN A 32 9.55 -20.39 -7.39
CA GLN A 32 8.55 -19.81 -8.32
C GLN A 32 7.60 -18.82 -7.64
N ARG A 33 7.05 -19.21 -6.48
CA ARG A 33 6.09 -18.37 -5.76
C ARG A 33 6.80 -17.17 -5.15
N ILE A 34 8.02 -17.36 -4.65
CA ILE A 34 8.86 -16.28 -4.12
C ILE A 34 9.13 -15.21 -5.18
N GLN A 35 9.44 -15.60 -6.41
CA GLN A 35 9.73 -14.65 -7.49
C GLN A 35 8.51 -13.80 -7.85
N GLU A 36 7.34 -14.42 -7.99
CA GLU A 36 6.07 -13.71 -8.23
C GLU A 36 5.72 -12.79 -7.07
N PHE A 37 5.96 -13.21 -5.82
CA PHE A 37 5.71 -12.39 -4.65
C PHE A 37 6.66 -11.20 -4.49
N ARG A 38 7.95 -11.39 -4.79
CA ARG A 38 8.92 -10.28 -4.85
C ARG A 38 8.51 -9.26 -5.89
N SER A 39 8.08 -9.70 -7.07
CA SER A 39 7.64 -8.79 -8.13
C SER A 39 6.46 -7.91 -7.70
N ILE A 40 5.48 -8.46 -6.97
CA ILE A 40 4.35 -7.69 -6.45
C ILE A 40 4.79 -6.71 -5.37
N ALA A 41 5.57 -7.16 -4.39
CA ALA A 41 6.06 -6.32 -3.30
C ALA A 41 6.95 -5.18 -3.83
N GLU A 42 7.87 -5.47 -4.75
CA GLU A 42 8.71 -4.49 -5.44
C GLU A 42 7.88 -3.47 -6.22
N SER A 43 6.84 -3.93 -6.94
CA SER A 43 5.95 -3.01 -7.67
C SER A 43 5.23 -2.05 -6.72
N VAL A 44 4.79 -2.53 -5.56
CA VAL A 44 4.18 -1.70 -4.52
C VAL A 44 5.19 -0.74 -3.91
N GLU A 45 6.40 -1.20 -3.59
CA GLU A 45 7.47 -0.33 -3.06
C GLU A 45 7.84 0.78 -4.04
N LEU A 46 8.01 0.45 -5.32
CA LEU A 46 8.26 1.42 -6.37
C LEU A 46 7.12 2.43 -6.50
N ALA A 47 5.86 1.98 -6.45
CA ALA A 47 4.70 2.85 -6.49
C ALA A 47 4.63 3.78 -5.26
N VAL A 48 4.98 3.28 -4.07
CA VAL A 48 5.07 4.09 -2.85
C VAL A 48 6.19 5.13 -2.97
N CYS A 49 7.35 4.79 -3.54
CA CYS A 49 8.45 5.72 -3.77
C CYS A 49 8.08 6.90 -4.69
N GLN A 50 7.06 6.78 -5.55
CA GLN A 50 6.56 7.87 -6.38
C GLN A 50 5.65 8.85 -5.63
N LEU A 51 5.24 8.53 -4.40
CA LEU A 51 4.44 9.42 -3.58
C LEU A 51 5.27 10.55 -2.97
N THR A 52 4.63 11.63 -2.55
CA THR A 52 5.32 12.68 -1.77
C THR A 52 5.73 12.18 -0.40
N SER A 53 6.72 12.80 0.25
CA SER A 53 7.20 12.35 1.57
C SER A 53 6.08 12.21 2.61
N GLN A 54 5.09 13.11 2.63
CA GLN A 54 3.95 13.01 3.55
C GLN A 54 3.01 11.84 3.23
N GLU A 55 2.78 11.57 1.95
CA GLU A 55 1.98 10.43 1.50
C GLU A 55 2.71 9.11 1.79
N GLN A 56 4.02 9.05 1.54
CA GLN A 56 4.87 7.89 1.89
C GLN A 56 4.81 7.59 3.39
N THR A 57 4.99 8.60 4.25
CA THR A 57 4.88 8.42 5.70
C THR A 57 3.52 7.85 6.07
N LEU A 58 2.43 8.40 5.54
CA LEU A 58 1.08 7.92 5.81
C LEU A 58 0.90 6.45 5.38
N ILE A 59 1.30 6.12 4.14
CA ILE A 59 1.11 4.77 3.57
C ILE A 59 1.94 3.75 4.32
N ASN A 60 3.21 4.06 4.61
CA ASN A 60 4.09 3.18 5.36
C ASN A 60 3.58 2.96 6.78
N SER A 61 3.29 4.03 7.54
CA SER A 61 2.84 3.89 8.92
C SER A 61 1.50 3.18 9.04
N ARG A 62 0.56 3.39 8.11
CA ARG A 62 -0.79 2.84 8.25
C ARG A 62 -1.00 1.49 7.57
N TYR A 63 -0.34 1.22 6.44
CA TYR A 63 -0.72 0.12 5.56
C TYR A 63 0.43 -0.80 5.16
N PHE A 64 1.68 -0.30 5.16
CA PHE A 64 2.81 -1.00 4.54
C PHE A 64 3.94 -1.35 5.52
N ASN A 65 3.74 -1.11 6.82
CA ASN A 65 4.66 -1.55 7.88
C ASN A 65 4.14 -2.81 8.59
N ASN A 66 5.01 -3.53 9.30
CA ASN A 66 4.68 -4.77 10.00
C ASN A 66 3.61 -4.57 11.09
N GLU A 67 3.58 -3.38 11.69
CA GLU A 67 2.61 -2.99 12.73
C GLU A 67 1.31 -2.40 12.15
N ALA A 68 1.14 -2.39 10.83
CA ALA A 68 -0.01 -1.76 10.16
C ALA A 68 -1.37 -2.38 10.55
N MET A 69 -1.37 -3.65 10.98
CA MET A 69 -2.59 -4.33 11.45
C MET A 69 -3.10 -3.77 12.77
N ASP A 70 -2.19 -3.37 13.66
CA ASP A 70 -2.49 -2.82 14.99
C ASP A 70 -2.56 -1.29 15.00
N THR A 71 -2.01 -0.64 13.98
CA THR A 71 -1.98 0.82 13.87
C THR A 71 -3.30 1.39 13.36
N THR A 72 -3.87 2.34 14.09
CA THR A 72 -5.15 3.00 13.75
C THR A 72 -4.94 4.36 13.05
N ASP A 73 -5.94 4.81 12.29
CA ASP A 73 -5.90 6.14 11.64
C ASP A 73 -5.61 7.28 12.65
N PRO A 74 -6.21 7.30 13.87
CA PRO A 74 -5.88 8.27 14.92
C PRO A 74 -4.43 8.29 15.38
N GLU A 75 -3.80 7.14 15.51
CA GLU A 75 -2.40 7.07 15.91
C GLU A 75 -1.50 7.69 14.85
N VAL A 76 -1.78 7.41 13.57
CA VAL A 76 -0.98 7.93 12.46
C VAL A 76 -1.13 9.44 12.32
N TYR A 77 -2.35 10.00 12.29
CA TYR A 77 -2.47 11.45 12.12
C TYR A 77 -1.93 12.23 13.33
N ARG A 78 -2.00 11.66 14.54
CA ARG A 78 -1.38 12.24 15.74
C ARG A 78 0.13 12.22 15.65
N ALA A 79 0.72 11.08 15.26
CA ALA A 79 2.17 10.94 15.09
C ALA A 79 2.71 11.89 14.00
N MET A 80 1.94 12.10 12.93
CA MET A 80 2.27 13.07 11.87
C MET A 80 2.04 14.53 12.27
N GLY A 81 1.41 14.81 13.42
CA GLY A 81 1.11 16.17 13.86
C GLY A 81 0.08 16.90 12.98
N ILE A 82 -0.82 16.17 12.33
CA ILE A 82 -1.82 16.74 11.41
C ILE A 82 -3.25 16.49 11.88
N SER A 83 -4.19 17.29 11.37
CA SER A 83 -5.62 17.07 11.63
C SER A 83 -6.13 15.80 10.94
N ALA A 84 -7.17 15.18 11.49
CA ALA A 84 -7.87 14.06 10.86
C ALA A 84 -8.35 14.42 9.44
N ALA A 85 -8.84 15.65 9.23
CA ALA A 85 -9.27 16.11 7.91
C ALA A 85 -8.12 16.17 6.90
N SER A 86 -6.94 16.65 7.32
CA SER A 86 -5.73 16.67 6.49
C SER A 86 -5.27 15.24 6.18
N TYR A 87 -5.27 14.36 7.17
CA TYR A 87 -4.94 12.94 7.02
C TYR A 87 -5.82 12.27 5.95
N TYR A 88 -7.14 12.41 6.04
CA TYR A 88 -8.04 11.77 5.08
C TYR A 88 -7.88 12.32 3.66
N LYS A 89 -7.51 13.60 3.49
CA LYS A 89 -7.19 14.19 2.18
C LYS A 89 -5.88 13.64 1.61
N ILE A 90 -4.84 13.53 2.44
CA ILE A 90 -3.55 12.97 2.02
C ILE A 90 -3.72 11.49 1.66
N ARG A 91 -4.45 10.74 2.49
CA ARG A 91 -4.78 9.34 2.22
C ARG A 91 -5.51 9.17 0.90
N LEU A 92 -6.52 10.00 0.64
CA LEU A 92 -7.29 9.95 -0.60
C LEU A 92 -6.37 10.10 -1.82
N LYS A 93 -5.53 11.14 -1.83
CA LYS A 93 -4.58 11.40 -2.92
C LYS A 93 -3.54 10.30 -3.08
N ALA A 94 -2.99 9.80 -1.97
CA ALA A 94 -2.01 8.71 -2.00
C ALA A 94 -2.62 7.45 -2.64
N PHE A 95 -3.86 7.11 -2.28
CA PHE A 95 -4.55 5.94 -2.82
C PHE A 95 -4.90 6.10 -4.31
N GLU A 96 -5.28 7.30 -4.74
CA GLU A 96 -5.52 7.58 -6.16
C GLU A 96 -4.25 7.38 -6.99
N LYS A 97 -3.12 7.94 -6.54
CA LYS A 97 -1.81 7.77 -7.19
C LYS A 97 -1.35 6.32 -7.21
N LEU A 98 -1.47 5.61 -6.08
CA LEU A 98 -1.13 4.20 -6.00
C LEU A 98 -1.98 3.37 -6.95
N ALA A 99 -3.28 3.66 -7.05
CA ALA A 99 -4.15 2.96 -7.98
C ALA A 99 -3.76 3.22 -9.44
N GLU A 100 -3.24 4.40 -9.79
CA GLU A 100 -2.72 4.68 -11.13
C GLU A 100 -1.42 3.93 -11.39
N HIS A 101 -0.45 4.01 -10.47
CA HIS A 101 0.84 3.33 -10.60
C HIS A 101 0.74 1.80 -10.64
N LEU A 102 -0.22 1.23 -9.91
CA LEU A 102 -0.47 -0.20 -9.85
C LEU A 102 -1.54 -0.66 -10.86
N HIS A 103 -2.03 0.24 -11.71
CA HIS A 103 -3.09 -0.03 -12.69
C HIS A 103 -4.36 -0.67 -12.08
N LEU A 104 -4.69 -0.31 -10.84
CA LEU A 104 -5.83 -0.84 -10.10
C LEU A 104 -7.10 -0.03 -10.40
N GLY A 105 -8.17 -0.74 -10.79
CA GLY A 105 -9.48 -0.14 -11.06
C GLY A 105 -9.59 0.58 -12.40
N VAL A 106 -8.66 0.33 -13.32
CA VAL A 106 -8.91 0.50 -14.75
C VAL A 106 -9.70 -0.76 -15.13
N ASP A 107 -10.98 -0.60 -15.50
CA ASP A 107 -11.67 -1.61 -16.30
C ASP A 107 -10.69 -1.96 -17.42
N GLN A 108 -10.19 -3.18 -17.47
CA GLN A 108 -9.40 -3.64 -18.59
C GLN A 108 -10.34 -3.63 -19.79
N ILE A 109 -10.45 -2.47 -20.44
CA ILE A 109 -10.87 -2.41 -21.82
C ILE A 109 -9.65 -2.96 -22.55
N ASP A 110 -9.64 -4.28 -22.72
CA ASP A 110 -8.91 -4.95 -23.78
C ASP A 110 -9.27 -4.23 -25.08
N ASP A 111 -8.43 -3.29 -25.51
CA ASP A 111 -8.38 -2.87 -26.90
C ASP A 111 -7.79 -4.06 -27.67
N THR A 112 -8.72 -4.84 -28.25
CA THR A 112 -8.48 -5.96 -29.17
C THR A 112 -7.89 -5.48 -30.48
#